data_AF-A0A952SFH1-F1
#
_entry.id   AF-A0A952SFH1-F1
#
_cell.length_a   1.000
_cell.length_b   1.000
_cell.length_c   1.000
_cell.angle_alpha   90.00
_cell.angle_beta   90.00
_cell.angle_gamma   90.00
#
_symmetry.space_group_name_H-M   'P 1'
#
loop_
_entity.id
_entity.type
_entity.pdbx_description
1 polymer ?
#
loop_
_entity_poly.entity_id
_entity_poly.type
_entity_poly.pdbx_seq_one_letter_code
_entity_poly.pdbx_strand_id
1 'polypeptide(L)'
;MISYRIVHASCVVLALVTSGCISVRGGSEAAHTYQLSLEGAQREVHAADGNSPVVQLSPPQAEPGFETPRMVYLKRPYELEYFAANQWADTPANMVAPLLAQSLSQSGIWRDVVLLPSLVPGDYRLDVYGFALQQEFFQ
;
A
#
# COMPACT_ATOMS: atom_id res chain seq x y z
N MET A 1 17.61 -42.16 -52.00
CA MET A 1 17.12 -40.76 -51.99
C MET A 1 15.82 -40.55 -51.20
N ILE A 2 14.87 -41.50 -51.17
CA ILE A 2 13.61 -41.37 -50.41
C ILE A 2 13.82 -41.35 -48.88
N SER A 3 14.76 -42.16 -48.35
CA SER A 3 15.01 -42.24 -46.91
C SER A 3 15.56 -40.94 -46.31
N TYR A 4 16.33 -40.17 -47.09
CA TYR A 4 16.90 -38.89 -46.65
C TYR A 4 15.81 -37.82 -46.50
N ARG A 5 14.79 -37.84 -47.37
CA ARG A 5 13.64 -36.91 -47.31
C ARG A 5 12.74 -37.17 -46.10
N ILE A 6 12.60 -38.44 -45.71
CA ILE A 6 11.83 -38.86 -44.53
C ILE A 6 12.56 -38.46 -43.24
N VAL A 7 13.90 -38.64 -43.19
CA VAL A 7 14.72 -38.22 -42.05
C VAL A 7 14.70 -36.69 -41.88
N HIS A 8 14.80 -35.92 -42.97
CA HIS A 8 14.69 -34.46 -42.91
C HIS A 8 13.31 -33.99 -42.46
N ALA A 9 12.23 -34.59 -42.99
CA ALA A 9 10.87 -34.25 -42.58
C ALA A 9 10.65 -34.54 -41.08
N SER A 10 11.18 -35.66 -40.58
CA SER A 10 11.10 -36.03 -39.16
C SER A 10 11.91 -35.07 -38.27
N CYS A 11 13.12 -34.66 -38.67
CA CYS A 11 13.91 -33.66 -37.94
C CYS A 11 13.23 -32.28 -37.88
N VAL A 12 12.60 -31.84 -38.98
CA VAL A 12 11.92 -30.54 -39.03
C VAL A 12 10.68 -30.53 -38.13
N VAL A 13 9.89 -31.61 -38.15
CA VAL A 13 8.72 -31.74 -37.26
C VAL A 13 9.15 -31.79 -35.79
N LEU A 14 10.24 -32.48 -35.47
CA LEU A 14 10.76 -32.55 -34.09
C LEU A 14 11.23 -31.17 -33.58
N ALA A 15 11.87 -30.36 -34.43
CA ALA A 15 12.33 -29.02 -34.08
C ALA A 15 11.16 -28.03 -33.86
N LEU A 16 10.06 -28.18 -34.62
CA LEU A 16 8.87 -27.34 -34.49
C LEU A 16 8.12 -27.61 -33.17
N VAL A 17 8.07 -28.86 -32.71
CA VAL A 17 7.38 -29.22 -31.46
C VAL A 17 8.16 -28.77 -30.21
N THR A 18 9.49 -28.66 -30.28
CA THR A 18 10.31 -28.20 -29.14
C THR A 18 10.37 -26.67 -28.96
N SER A 19 9.84 -25.89 -29.91
CA SER A 19 9.90 -24.42 -29.87
C SER A 19 8.87 -23.78 -28.91
N GLY A 20 7.97 -24.58 -28.32
CA GLY A 20 6.83 -24.12 -27.52
C GLY A 20 7.14 -23.70 -26.07
N CYS A 21 8.37 -23.88 -25.57
CA CYS A 21 8.72 -23.56 -24.18
C CYS A 21 9.50 -22.25 -23.99
N ILE A 22 9.42 -21.30 -24.94
CA ILE A 22 9.90 -19.95 -24.69
C ILE A 22 8.81 -19.20 -23.90
N SER A 23 8.72 -19.47 -22.60
CA SER A 23 8.15 -18.48 -21.68
C SER A 23 9.08 -17.27 -21.71
N VAL A 24 8.77 -16.29 -22.56
CA VAL A 24 9.19 -14.90 -22.35
C VAL A 24 8.57 -14.50 -21.02
N ARG A 25 9.28 -14.78 -19.93
CA ARG A 25 9.13 -14.04 -18.70
C ARG A 25 9.67 -12.66 -19.01
N GLY A 26 8.83 -11.82 -19.61
CA GLY A 26 9.10 -10.39 -19.69
C GLY A 26 9.42 -9.94 -18.27
N GLY A 27 10.63 -9.42 -18.07
CA GLY A 27 11.09 -8.97 -16.77
C GLY A 27 10.24 -7.83 -16.30
N SER A 28 9.11 -8.13 -15.65
CA SER A 28 8.54 -7.22 -14.69
C SER A 28 9.52 -7.21 -13.54
N GLU A 29 10.26 -6.11 -13.41
CA GLU A 29 10.98 -5.79 -12.19
C GLU A 29 10.01 -6.01 -11.03
N ALA A 30 10.43 -6.78 -10.02
CA ALA A 30 9.55 -7.14 -8.93
C ALA A 30 9.15 -5.85 -8.19
N ALA A 31 7.86 -5.55 -8.11
CA ALA A 31 7.39 -4.35 -7.45
C ALA A 31 7.85 -4.34 -5.98
N HIS A 32 8.53 -3.27 -5.58
CA HIS A 32 8.89 -3.01 -4.20
C HIS A 32 7.65 -2.56 -3.43
N THR A 33 7.43 -3.21 -2.28
CA THR A 33 6.29 -2.93 -1.42
C THR A 33 6.78 -2.25 -0.14
N TYR A 34 6.24 -1.08 0.17
CA TYR A 34 6.67 -0.26 1.31
C TYR A 34 5.60 -0.16 2.39
N GLN A 35 6.06 -0.01 3.62
CA GLN A 35 5.23 0.21 4.80
C GLN A 35 5.46 1.61 5.37
N LEU A 36 4.44 2.17 6.03
CA LEU A 36 4.58 3.40 6.80
C LEU A 36 4.97 3.02 8.22
N SER A 37 6.00 3.69 8.73
CA SER A 37 6.52 3.49 10.07
C SER A 37 6.73 4.85 10.73
N LEU A 38 6.48 4.90 12.03
CA LEU A 38 6.75 6.04 12.89
C LEU A 38 8.11 5.79 13.59
N GLU A 39 9.22 5.81 12.84
CA GLU A 39 10.54 5.76 13.47
C GLU A 39 10.71 6.93 14.46
N GLY A 40 11.02 6.62 15.73
CA GLY A 40 11.28 7.63 16.77
C GLY A 40 10.08 8.02 17.64
N ALA A 41 8.90 7.40 17.48
CA ALA A 41 7.72 7.65 18.31
C ALA A 41 7.79 7.03 19.72
N GLN A 42 8.97 6.66 20.23
CA GLN A 42 9.14 6.30 21.64
C GLN A 42 9.22 7.58 22.47
N ARG A 43 8.11 8.31 22.58
CA ARG A 43 7.94 9.32 23.62
C ARG A 43 7.62 8.63 24.94
N GLU A 44 8.14 9.19 26.04
CA GLU A 44 7.68 8.80 27.37
C GLU A 44 6.17 9.04 27.44
N VAL A 45 5.41 7.94 27.50
CA VAL A 45 3.96 7.98 27.58
C VAL A 45 3.60 8.31 29.01
N HIS A 46 3.05 9.49 29.24
CA HIS A 46 2.40 9.79 30.50
C HIS A 46 1.07 9.03 30.55
N ALA A 47 0.86 8.24 31.60
CA ALA A 47 -0.41 7.57 31.81
C ALA A 47 -1.51 8.63 31.94
N ALA A 48 -2.53 8.53 31.09
CA ALA A 48 -3.71 9.35 31.21
C ALA A 48 -4.42 9.05 32.54
N ASP A 49 -5.00 10.08 33.16
CA ASP A 49 -5.74 9.91 34.41
C ASP A 49 -6.97 9.02 34.20
N GLY A 50 -7.46 8.37 35.26
CA GLY A 50 -8.64 7.49 35.18
C GLY A 50 -9.92 8.20 34.71
N ASN A 51 -9.93 9.54 34.78
CA ASN A 51 -11.03 10.41 34.34
C ASN A 51 -10.82 10.98 32.91
N SER A 52 -9.74 10.60 32.22
CA SER A 52 -9.48 11.02 30.85
C SER A 52 -10.50 10.43 29.86
N PRO A 53 -10.85 11.17 28.80
CA PRO A 53 -11.84 10.74 27.84
C PRO A 53 -11.34 9.60 26.95
N VAL A 54 -12.28 8.90 26.31
CA VAL A 54 -12.04 7.91 25.25
C VAL A 54 -12.32 8.56 23.90
N VAL A 55 -11.41 8.36 22.95
CA VAL A 55 -11.61 8.78 21.56
C VAL A 55 -11.83 7.57 20.66
N GLN A 56 -12.87 7.64 19.83
CA GLN A 56 -13.10 6.71 18.74
C GLN A 56 -12.47 7.24 17.46
N LEU A 57 -11.67 6.43 16.77
CA LEU A 57 -11.07 6.74 15.47
C LEU A 57 -11.84 6.02 14.37
N SER A 58 -12.48 6.78 13.50
CA SER A 58 -13.03 6.22 12.25
C SER A 58 -11.90 5.86 11.28
N PRO A 59 -12.10 4.82 10.42
CA PRO A 59 -11.18 4.57 9.33
C PRO A 59 -10.97 5.84 8.48
N PRO A 60 -9.73 6.31 8.28
CA PRO A 60 -9.47 7.47 7.45
C PRO A 60 -10.02 7.27 6.04
N GLN A 61 -10.66 8.30 5.50
CA GLN A 61 -11.17 8.30 4.14
C GLN A 61 -10.12 8.88 3.21
N ALA A 62 -9.70 8.09 2.23
CA ALA A 62 -8.80 8.54 1.18
C ALA A 62 -9.48 9.60 0.30
N GLU A 63 -8.68 10.53 -0.22
CA GLU A 63 -9.10 11.40 -1.31
C GLU A 63 -9.28 10.58 -2.60
N PRO A 64 -10.23 10.94 -3.48
CA PRO A 64 -10.38 10.27 -4.77
C PRO A 64 -9.09 10.22 -5.58
N GLY A 65 -8.72 9.01 -6.04
CA GLY A 65 -7.44 8.73 -6.70
C GLY A 65 -6.37 8.13 -5.79
N PHE A 66 -6.59 8.10 -4.47
CA PHE A 66 -5.65 7.57 -3.47
C PHE A 66 -6.16 6.29 -2.78
N GLU A 67 -7.22 5.67 -3.30
CA GLU A 67 -7.85 4.46 -2.72
C GLU A 67 -7.18 3.15 -3.14
N THR A 68 -6.01 3.24 -3.77
CA THR A 68 -5.23 2.07 -4.18
C THR A 68 -3.86 2.06 -3.51
N PRO A 69 -3.20 0.90 -3.39
CA PRO A 69 -1.83 0.84 -2.90
C PRO A 69 -0.79 1.46 -3.85
N ARG A 70 -1.18 1.97 -5.03
CA ARG A 70 -0.22 2.58 -5.95
C ARG A 70 0.32 3.87 -5.35
N MET A 71 1.63 4.02 -5.37
CA MET A 71 2.27 5.26 -4.95
C MET A 71 2.05 6.34 -6.00
N VAL A 72 1.51 7.48 -5.58
CA VAL A 72 1.20 8.61 -6.44
C VAL A 72 2.34 9.62 -6.42
N TYR A 73 2.64 10.19 -7.57
CA TYR A 73 3.50 11.37 -7.69
C TYR A 73 2.94 12.37 -8.69
N LEU A 74 3.35 13.64 -8.56
CA LEU A 74 2.91 14.73 -9.42
C LEU A 74 4.10 15.42 -10.08
N LYS A 75 4.08 15.54 -11.40
CA LYS A 75 4.96 16.45 -12.15
C LYS A 75 4.30 17.80 -12.44
N ARG A 76 2.97 17.82 -12.44
CA ARG A 76 2.14 19.02 -12.63
C ARG A 76 1.00 19.03 -11.63
N PRO A 77 0.50 20.22 -11.23
CA PRO A 77 -0.63 20.31 -10.32
C PRO A 77 -1.82 19.48 -10.83
N TYR A 78 -2.39 18.66 -9.95
CA TYR A 78 -3.57 17.81 -10.20
C TYR A 78 -3.41 16.69 -11.25
N GLU A 79 -2.18 16.41 -11.72
CA GLU A 79 -1.90 15.30 -12.64
C GLU A 79 -1.32 14.12 -11.85
N LEU A 80 -2.18 13.17 -11.47
CA LEU A 80 -1.80 11.98 -10.70
C LEU A 80 -1.10 10.96 -11.60
N GLU A 81 0.18 10.74 -11.37
CA GLU A 81 0.95 9.65 -11.99
C GLU A 81 1.33 8.60 -10.94
N TYR A 82 1.66 7.38 -11.39
CA TYR A 82 1.95 6.25 -10.50
C TYR A 82 3.33 5.67 -10.76
N PHE A 83 4.05 5.29 -9.69
CA PHE A 83 5.32 4.57 -9.83
C PHE A 83 5.11 3.20 -10.46
N ALA A 84 6.02 2.80 -11.37
CA ALA A 84 5.91 1.53 -12.10
C ALA A 84 6.30 0.30 -11.24
N ALA A 85 7.27 0.47 -10.34
CA ALA A 85 7.87 -0.62 -9.56
C ALA A 85 7.83 -0.38 -8.04
N ASN A 86 7.12 0.65 -7.57
CA ASN A 86 7.00 0.94 -6.14
C ASN A 86 5.52 1.10 -5.76
N GLN A 87 5.13 0.43 -4.69
CA GLN A 87 3.76 0.47 -4.18
C GLN A 87 3.75 0.42 -2.65
N TRP A 88 2.65 0.87 -2.08
CA TRP A 88 2.34 0.66 -0.68
C TRP A 88 1.88 -0.77 -0.41
N ALA A 89 2.03 -1.21 0.84
CA ALA A 89 1.55 -2.52 1.29
C ALA A 89 0.02 -2.61 1.37
N ASP A 90 -0.66 -1.48 1.61
CA ASP A 90 -2.11 -1.30 1.59
C ASP A 90 -2.40 0.13 1.07
N THR A 91 -3.64 0.57 1.02
CA THR A 91 -3.97 1.98 0.73
C THR A 91 -3.33 2.89 1.79
N PRO A 92 -2.83 4.08 1.41
CA PRO A 92 -2.23 5.01 2.36
C PRO A 92 -3.13 5.33 3.55
N ALA A 93 -4.44 5.46 3.32
CA ALA A 93 -5.42 5.74 4.36
C ALA A 93 -5.55 4.60 5.39
N ASN A 94 -5.50 3.33 4.95
CA ASN A 94 -5.48 2.19 5.87
C ASN A 94 -4.17 2.12 6.66
N MET A 95 -3.05 2.42 6.01
CA MET A 95 -1.73 2.36 6.64
C MET A 95 -1.51 3.44 7.70
N VAL A 96 -2.10 4.62 7.52
CA VAL A 96 -1.97 5.70 8.51
C VAL A 96 -2.89 5.51 9.72
N ALA A 97 -3.98 4.75 9.60
CA ALA A 97 -4.93 4.51 10.68
C ALA A 97 -4.26 4.00 11.99
N PRO A 98 -3.43 2.92 11.97
CA PRO A 98 -2.74 2.48 13.18
C PRO A 98 -1.70 3.49 13.68
N LEU A 99 -1.10 4.29 12.80
CA LEU A 99 -0.13 5.32 13.16
C LEU A 99 -0.79 6.51 13.89
N LEU A 100 -2.00 6.89 13.47
CA LEU A 100 -2.84 7.87 14.17
C LEU A 100 -3.27 7.34 15.54
N ALA A 101 -3.73 6.09 15.61
CA ALA A 101 -4.13 5.47 16.87
C ALA A 101 -2.96 5.44 17.88
N GLN A 102 -1.77 5.06 17.42
CA GLN A 102 -0.54 5.09 18.22
C GLN A 102 -0.21 6.50 18.69
N SER A 103 -0.24 7.48 17.79
CA SER A 103 0.09 8.88 18.13
C SER A 103 -0.89 9.47 19.15
N LEU A 104 -2.18 9.16 19.01
CA LEU A 104 -3.20 9.56 19.99
C LEU A 104 -2.95 8.89 21.33
N SER A 105 -2.70 7.59 21.36
CA SER A 105 -2.42 6.86 22.60
C SER A 105 -1.19 7.43 23.33
N GLN A 106 -0.15 7.82 22.59
CA GLN A 106 1.07 8.41 23.15
C GLN A 106 0.93 9.87 23.58
N SER A 107 -0.19 10.54 23.29
CA SER A 107 -0.40 11.94 23.69
C SER A 107 -0.61 12.12 25.20
N GLY A 108 -0.96 11.06 25.93
CA GLY A 108 -1.32 11.12 27.36
C GLY A 108 -2.66 11.80 27.66
N ILE A 109 -3.39 12.28 26.64
CA ILE A 109 -4.69 12.95 26.79
C ILE A 109 -5.81 11.91 26.94
N TRP A 110 -5.73 10.83 26.17
CA TRP A 110 -6.80 9.84 26.06
C TRP A 110 -6.55 8.67 26.99
N ARG A 111 -7.60 8.26 27.71
CA ARG A 111 -7.56 7.00 28.47
C ARG A 111 -7.49 5.79 27.54
N ASP A 112 -8.22 5.87 26.43
CA ASP A 112 -8.25 4.81 25.42
C ASP A 112 -8.50 5.41 24.02
N VAL A 113 -7.98 4.72 23.01
CA VAL A 113 -8.12 5.06 21.59
C VAL A 113 -8.68 3.85 20.86
N VAL A 114 -9.93 3.96 20.40
CA VAL A 114 -10.68 2.83 19.89
C VAL A 114 -10.94 3.00 18.40
N LEU A 115 -10.48 2.07 17.57
CA LEU A 115 -10.81 2.05 16.14
C LEU A 115 -12.26 1.59 15.93
N LEU A 116 -12.99 2.27 15.06
CA LEU A 116 -14.33 1.87 14.64
C LEU A 116 -14.28 0.84 13.50
N PRO A 117 -15.27 -0.08 13.43
CA PRO A 117 -16.45 -0.19 14.29
C PRO A 117 -16.13 -0.78 15.67
N SER A 118 -16.73 -0.23 16.72
CA SER A 118 -16.58 -0.72 18.10
C SER A 118 -17.85 -0.51 18.93
N LEU A 119 -18.04 -1.35 19.94
CA LEU A 119 -19.10 -1.24 20.94
C LEU A 119 -18.68 -0.43 22.17
N VAL A 120 -17.39 -0.08 22.29
CA VAL A 120 -16.91 0.75 23.39
C VAL A 120 -17.41 2.18 23.17
N PRO A 121 -18.14 2.78 24.12
CA PRO A 121 -18.60 4.16 23.99
C PRO A 121 -17.40 5.11 23.99
N GLY A 122 -17.38 6.07 23.06
CA GLY A 122 -16.42 7.16 23.01
C GLY A 122 -17.04 8.46 23.51
N ASP A 123 -16.26 9.25 24.23
CA ASP A 123 -16.62 10.63 24.58
C ASP A 123 -16.43 11.56 23.36
N TYR A 124 -15.45 11.23 22.52
CA TYR A 124 -15.14 11.92 21.28
C TYR A 124 -15.01 10.95 20.11
N ARG A 125 -15.22 11.47 18.91
CA ARG A 125 -14.98 10.77 17.65
C ARG A 125 -14.09 11.63 16.76
N LEU A 126 -13.06 11.00 16.20
CA LEU A 126 -12.16 11.58 15.20
C LEU A 126 -12.45 10.94 13.84
N ASP A 127 -12.87 11.78 12.91
CA ASP A 127 -13.03 11.43 11.51
C ASP A 127 -11.94 12.13 10.69
N VAL A 128 -11.30 11.40 9.77
CA VAL A 128 -10.25 11.91 8.88
C VAL A 128 -10.73 11.75 7.44
N TYR A 129 -10.73 12.85 6.69
CA TYR A 129 -11.20 12.90 5.29
C TYR A 129 -10.13 13.47 4.38
N GLY A 130 -10.22 13.13 3.09
CA GLY A 130 -9.33 13.65 2.06
C GLY A 130 -7.87 13.29 2.27
N PHE A 131 -7.61 12.09 2.82
CA PHE A 131 -6.25 11.63 3.03
C PHE A 131 -5.58 11.33 1.69
N ALA A 132 -4.53 12.09 1.37
CA ALA A 132 -3.70 11.90 0.18
C ALA A 132 -2.23 11.82 0.60
N LEU A 133 -1.50 10.88 0.01
CA LEU A 133 -0.06 10.75 0.17
C LEU A 133 0.58 10.68 -1.22
N GLN A 134 1.33 11.73 -1.55
CA GLN A 134 1.94 11.91 -2.86
C GLN A 134 3.36 12.46 -2.74
N GLN A 135 4.17 12.22 -3.77
CA GLN A 135 5.45 12.88 -3.95
C GLN A 135 5.33 13.97 -5.03
N GLU A 136 5.73 15.19 -4.70
CA GLU A 136 5.69 16.32 -5.63
C GLU A 136 7.05 16.58 -6.26
N PHE A 137 7.07 16.75 -7.59
CA PHE A 137 8.25 17.04 -8.40
C PHE A 137 8.11 18.35 -9.18
N PHE A 138 7.44 19.35 -8.60
CA PHE A 138 7.32 20.67 -9.21
C PHE A 138 8.70 21.32 -9.30
N GLN A 139 9.05 21.82 -10.49
CA GLN A 139 10.30 22.55 -10.76
C GLN A 139 10.11 24.05 -10.56
#